data_AF-A0A5R2MTU6-F1
#
_entry.id   AF-A0A5R2MTU6-F1
#
_cell.length_a   1.000
_cell.length_b   1.000
_cell.length_c   1.000
_cell.angle_alpha   90.00
_cell.angle_beta   90.00
_cell.angle_gamma   90.00
#
_symmetry.space_group_name_H-M   'P 1'
#
loop_
_entity.id
_entity.type
_entity.pdbx_description
1 polymer ?
#
loop_
_entity_poly.entity_id
_entity_poly.type
_entity_poly.pdbx_seq_one_letter_code
_entity_poly.pdbx_strand_id
1 'polypeptide(L)'
;VGTEGTYAPFTYHDASGALVGFDVEIAKAIADKLGVKAQFLEGKWDGLIAGLDVKRYDAVINEVGITDARKAKYDFSDPYIASKAVLIVRGDNTDIKTFA
;
A
#
# COMPACT_ATOMS: atom_id res chain seq x y z
N VAL A 1 -2.01 10.03 -6.55
CA VAL A 1 -1.79 8.68 -5.97
C VAL A 1 -2.50 8.61 -4.63
N GLY A 2 -3.47 7.71 -4.49
CA GLY A 2 -4.12 7.40 -3.21
C GLY A 2 -3.26 6.46 -2.35
N THR A 3 -3.13 6.78 -1.07
CA THR A 3 -2.34 6.02 -0.07
C THR A 3 -2.91 6.24 1.34
N GLU A 4 -2.49 5.48 2.37
CA GLU A 4 -2.98 5.65 3.74
C GLU A 4 -2.20 6.65 4.61
N GLY A 5 -0.87 6.65 4.53
CA GLY A 5 0.01 7.44 5.41
C GLY A 5 0.15 6.89 6.83
N THR A 6 -0.45 5.74 7.13
CA THR A 6 -0.46 5.10 8.47
C THR A 6 -0.10 3.61 8.45
N TYR A 7 0.32 3.07 7.30
CA TYR A 7 0.64 1.67 7.08
C TYR A 7 2.14 1.43 6.93
N ALA A 8 2.88 1.46 8.03
CA ALA A 8 4.31 1.16 8.03
C ALA A 8 4.57 -0.34 7.75
N PRO A 9 5.62 -0.70 6.97
CA PRO A 9 6.65 0.17 6.39
C PRO A 9 6.33 0.68 4.96
N PHE A 10 5.10 0.51 4.48
CA PHE A 10 4.74 0.77 3.09
C PHE A 10 4.42 2.23 2.81
N THR A 11 3.56 2.83 3.64
CA THR A 11 3.08 4.21 3.49
C THR A 11 2.87 4.77 4.89
N TYR A 12 3.78 5.61 5.38
CA TYR A 12 3.74 6.10 6.76
C TYR A 12 4.46 7.44 6.90
N HIS A 13 4.22 8.12 8.02
CA HIS A 13 4.96 9.34 8.36
C HIS A 13 6.16 9.02 9.25
N ASP A 14 7.34 9.50 8.88
CA ASP A 14 8.52 9.40 9.73
C ASP A 14 8.51 10.42 10.88
N ALA A 15 9.60 10.46 11.66
CA ALA A 15 9.74 11.39 12.78
C ALA A 15 9.71 12.87 12.37
N SER A 16 9.98 13.19 11.10
CA SER A 16 9.89 14.55 10.56
C SER A 16 8.47 14.91 10.12
N GLY A 17 7.54 13.95 10.12
CA GLY A 17 6.21 14.11 9.57
C GLY A 17 6.19 14.03 8.04
N ALA A 18 7.24 13.51 7.40
CA ALA A 18 7.27 13.30 5.96
C ALA A 18 6.62 11.97 5.60
N LEU A 19 5.77 11.97 4.57
CA LEU A 19 5.23 10.74 3.99
C LEU A 19 6.34 9.97 3.28
N VAL A 20 6.62 8.78 3.79
CA VAL A 20 7.69 7.86 3.38
C VAL A 20 7.18 6.42 3.35
N GLY A 21 8.07 5.51 2.94
CA GLY A 21 7.81 4.08 2.90
C GLY A 21 7.94 3.49 1.51
N PHE A 22 7.91 2.17 1.45
CA PHE A 22 8.19 1.42 0.24
C PHE A 22 7.28 1.81 -0.94
N ASP A 23 5.96 1.91 -0.74
CA ASP A 23 5.02 2.29 -1.80
C ASP A 23 5.16 3.76 -2.21
N VAL A 24 5.51 4.62 -1.26
CA VAL A 24 5.76 6.05 -1.52
C VAL A 24 6.99 6.19 -2.43
N GLU A 25 8.03 5.41 -2.20
CA GLU A 25 9.22 5.38 -3.06
C GLU A 25 8.94 4.78 -4.43
N ILE A 26 8.15 3.70 -4.53
CA ILE A 26 7.69 3.14 -5.80
C ILE A 26 6.91 4.19 -6.61
N ALA A 27 5.95 4.88 -5.98
CA ALA A 27 5.16 5.92 -6.62
C ALA A 27 6.02 7.08 -7.15
N LYS A 28 7.00 7.53 -6.36
CA LYS A 28 7.97 8.55 -6.77
C LYS A 28 8.80 8.09 -7.97
N ALA A 29 9.35 6.88 -7.91
CA ALA A 29 10.16 6.32 -9.00
C ALA A 29 9.39 6.15 -10.31
N ILE A 30 8.11 5.74 -10.24
CA ILE A 30 7.22 5.67 -11.41
C ILE A 30 7.00 7.07 -11.99
N ALA A 31 6.66 8.05 -11.14
CA ALA A 31 6.42 9.43 -11.58
C ALA A 31 7.67 10.04 -12.24
N ASP A 32 8.85 9.82 -11.66
CA ASP A 32 10.14 10.28 -12.21
C ASP A 32 10.39 9.68 -13.60
N LYS A 33 10.14 8.37 -13.80
CA LYS A 33 10.27 7.72 -15.11
C LYS A 33 9.26 8.24 -16.15
N LEU A 34 8.09 8.66 -15.70
CA LEU A 34 7.05 9.26 -16.55
C LEU A 34 7.28 10.75 -16.81
N GLY A 35 8.25 11.40 -16.15
CA GLY A 35 8.49 12.83 -16.26
C GLY A 35 7.40 13.69 -15.60
N VAL A 36 6.69 13.16 -14.59
CA VAL A 36 5.62 13.86 -13.86
C VAL A 36 5.95 13.93 -12.38
N LYS A 37 5.25 14.81 -11.63
CA LYS A 37 5.38 14.90 -10.18
C LYS A 37 4.34 14.02 -9.48
N ALA A 38 4.78 13.11 -8.62
CA ALA A 38 3.87 12.36 -7.75
C ALA A 38 3.16 13.32 -6.77
N GLN A 39 1.83 13.29 -6.76
CA GLN A 39 0.99 13.93 -5.74
C GLN A 39 0.27 12.85 -4.93
N PHE A 40 0.40 12.91 -3.61
CA PHE A 40 -0.20 11.94 -2.70
C PHE A 40 -1.46 12.52 -2.07
N LEU A 41 -2.51 11.70 -2.00
CA LEU A 41 -3.75 12.01 -1.30
C LEU A 41 -4.03 10.88 -0.33
N GLU A 42 -3.98 11.21 0.95
CA GLU A 42 -4.18 10.24 2.02
C GLU A 42 -5.67 9.98 2.29
N GLY A 43 -5.98 8.73 2.61
CA GLY A 43 -7.33 8.27 2.92
C GLY A 43 -7.34 6.95 3.67
N LYS A 44 -8.49 6.57 4.24
CA LYS A 44 -8.64 5.29 4.92
C LYS A 44 -8.73 4.13 3.91
N TRP A 45 -8.12 2.98 4.23
CA TRP A 45 -8.17 1.78 3.41
C TRP A 45 -9.56 1.44 2.85
N ASP A 46 -10.58 1.43 3.72
CA ASP A 46 -11.96 1.02 3.37
C ASP A 46 -12.54 1.80 2.17
N GLY A 47 -12.13 3.06 1.99
CA GLY A 47 -12.57 3.92 0.88
C GLY A 47 -11.50 4.17 -0.18
N LEU A 48 -10.28 3.66 0.01
CA LEU A 48 -9.13 4.04 -0.80
C LEU A 48 -9.26 3.53 -2.24
N ILE A 49 -9.72 2.30 -2.43
CA ILE A 49 -9.87 1.78 -3.80
C ILE A 49 -11.04 2.48 -4.52
N ALA A 50 -12.16 2.70 -3.81
CA ALA A 50 -13.35 3.37 -4.36
C ALA A 50 -13.10 4.84 -4.77
N GLY A 51 -12.07 5.50 -4.20
CA GLY A 51 -11.68 6.84 -4.63
C GLY A 51 -11.24 6.94 -6.11
N LEU A 52 -10.85 5.82 -6.72
CA LEU A 52 -10.60 5.73 -8.17
C LEU A 52 -11.90 5.97 -8.97
N ASP A 53 -13.03 5.44 -8.50
CA ASP A 53 -14.32 5.51 -9.20
C ASP A 53 -14.79 6.96 -9.38
N VAL A 54 -14.50 7.80 -8.40
CA VAL A 54 -14.85 9.23 -8.38
C VAL A 54 -13.69 10.13 -8.83
N LYS A 55 -12.64 9.54 -9.42
CA LYS A 55 -11.47 10.25 -9.97
C LYS A 55 -10.80 11.17 -8.95
N ARG A 56 -10.74 10.77 -7.68
CA ARG A 56 -10.02 11.54 -6.65
C ARG A 56 -8.50 11.48 -6.84
N TYR A 57 -8.00 10.42 -7.46
CA TYR A 57 -6.61 10.20 -7.86
C TYR A 57 -6.59 9.21 -9.03
N ASP A 58 -5.48 9.20 -9.77
CA ASP A 58 -5.33 8.37 -10.97
C ASP A 58 -4.87 6.93 -10.68
N ALA A 59 -4.27 6.70 -9.51
CA ALA A 59 -3.75 5.40 -9.09
C ALA A 59 -3.77 5.27 -7.57
N VAL A 60 -3.84 4.03 -7.07
CA VAL A 60 -3.63 3.66 -5.66
C VAL A 60 -2.35 2.83 -5.56
N ILE A 61 -1.45 3.21 -4.66
CA ILE A 61 -0.21 2.47 -4.38
C ILE A 61 -0.11 2.37 -2.84
N ASN A 62 -0.56 1.24 -2.31
CA ASN A 62 -0.75 0.99 -0.86
C ASN A 62 -0.89 -0.54 -0.60
N GLU A 63 0.11 -1.32 -1.02
CA GLU A 63 0.20 -2.79 -0.95
C GLU A 63 -1.11 -3.51 -1.36
N VAL A 64 -1.71 -3.07 -2.46
CA VAL A 64 -3.04 -3.54 -2.85
C VAL A 64 -2.98 -4.98 -3.34
N GLY A 65 -3.48 -5.91 -2.52
CA GLY A 65 -3.62 -7.31 -2.91
C GLY A 65 -4.43 -7.49 -4.20
N ILE A 66 -3.87 -8.23 -5.15
CA ILE A 66 -4.51 -8.55 -6.43
C ILE A 66 -5.51 -9.68 -6.23
N THR A 67 -6.78 -9.46 -6.59
CA THR A 67 -7.83 -10.49 -6.55
C THR A 67 -8.67 -10.43 -7.82
N ASP A 68 -9.31 -11.54 -8.19
CA ASP A 68 -10.17 -11.60 -9.39
C ASP A 68 -11.33 -10.61 -9.31
N ALA A 69 -11.93 -10.47 -8.12
CA ALA A 69 -12.97 -9.48 -7.87
C ALA A 69 -12.51 -8.04 -8.11
N ARG A 70 -11.26 -7.70 -7.75
CA ARG A 70 -10.70 -6.37 -8.02
C ARG A 70 -10.31 -6.21 -9.49
N LYS A 71 -9.72 -7.23 -10.10
CA LYS A 71 -9.36 -7.25 -11.54
C LYS A 71 -10.58 -7.10 -12.46
N ALA A 72 -11.76 -7.53 -12.02
CA ALA A 72 -12.99 -7.32 -12.76
C ALA A 72 -13.40 -5.83 -12.88
N LYS A 73 -12.83 -4.95 -12.05
CA LYS A 73 -13.18 -3.52 -11.99
C LYS A 73 -11.98 -2.58 -12.20
N TYR A 74 -10.77 -3.00 -11.86
CA TYR A 74 -9.57 -2.18 -11.87
C TYR A 74 -8.43 -2.87 -12.59
N ASP A 75 -7.66 -2.07 -13.32
CA ASP A 75 -6.37 -2.50 -13.87
C ASP A 75 -5.30 -2.51 -12.77
N PHE A 76 -4.43 -3.50 -12.81
CA PHE A 76 -3.30 -3.64 -11.89
C PHE A 76 -1.99 -3.55 -12.66
N SER A 77 -0.95 -3.05 -11.99
CA SER A 77 0.43 -3.22 -12.47
C SER A 77 0.84 -4.69 -12.40
N ASP A 78 2.02 -4.98 -12.95
CA ASP A 78 2.73 -6.17 -12.52
C ASP A 78 2.94 -6.15 -11.00
N PRO A 79 2.87 -7.31 -10.31
CA PRO A 79 3.07 -7.38 -8.87
C PRO A 79 4.47 -6.86 -8.51
N TYR A 80 4.56 -5.95 -7.54
CA TYR A 80 5.83 -5.36 -7.10
C TYR A 80 6.30 -5.86 -5.72
N ILE A 81 5.47 -6.63 -5.01
CA ILE A 81 5.80 -7.25 -3.73
C ILE A 81 5.04 -8.57 -3.54
N ALA A 82 5.67 -9.53 -2.86
CA ALA A 82 5.03 -10.74 -2.38
C ALA A 82 4.79 -10.62 -0.87
N SER A 83 3.52 -10.54 -0.48
CA SER A 83 3.10 -10.43 0.92
C SER A 83 2.53 -11.75 1.43
N LYS A 84 2.81 -12.08 2.69
CA LYS A 84 2.28 -13.29 3.35
C LYS A 84 1.86 -12.94 4.76
N ALA A 85 0.65 -13.38 5.13
CA ALA A 85 0.24 -13.38 6.52
C ALA A 85 1.15 -14.35 7.31
N VAL A 86 1.65 -13.88 8.44
CA VAL A 86 2.46 -14.66 9.38
C VAL A 86 1.87 -14.57 10.78
N LEU A 87 1.98 -15.65 11.54
CA LEU A 87 1.63 -15.64 12.96
C LEU A 87 2.81 -15.06 13.75
N ILE A 88 2.55 -14.02 14.53
CA ILE A 88 3.52 -13.42 15.43
C ILE A 88 3.06 -13.68 16.87
N VAL A 89 4.00 -14.14 17.70
CA VAL A 89 3.79 -14.35 19.14
C VAL A 89 4.66 -13.38 19.93
N ARG A 90 4.35 -13.17 21.22
CA ARG A 90 5.25 -12.44 22.11
C ARG A 90 6.60 -13.13 22.17
N GLY A 91 7.69 -12.36 22.31
CA GLY A 91 9.05 -12.91 22.32
C GLY A 91 9.31 -13.91 23.46
N ASP A 92 8.52 -13.85 24.53
CA ASP A 92 8.56 -14.77 25.68
C ASP A 92 7.61 -15.98 25.56
N ASN A 93 6.84 -16.10 24.47
CA ASN A 93 5.86 -17.17 24.31
C ASN A 93 6.54 -18.49 23.87
N THR A 94 6.48 -19.49 24.74
CA THR A 94 7.00 -20.85 24.49
C THR A 94 5.93 -21.85 24.06
N ASP A 95 4.65 -21.47 24.09
CA ASP A 95 3.53 -22.41 23.97
C ASP A 95 3.07 -22.59 22.52
N ILE A 96 3.05 -21.50 21.75
CA ILE A 96 2.58 -21.50 20.36
C ILE A 96 3.79 -21.62 19.42
N LYS A 97 4.01 -22.83 18.87
CA LYS A 97 5.14 -23.13 17.96
C LYS A 97 4.74 -23.58 16.56
N THR A 98 3.49 -23.99 16.36
CA THR A 98 2.97 -24.47 15.07
C THR A 98 1.50 -24.06 14.92
N PHE A 99 1.00 -24.10 13.68
CA PHE A 99 -0.44 -24.08 13.42
C PHE A 99 -1.02 -25.46 13.73
N ALA A 100 -2.29 -25.51 14.14
CA ALA A 100 -3.03 -26.76 14.37
C ALA A 100 -3.26 -27.54 13.08
#